data_AF-A0A1H3N8H0-F1
#
_entry.id   AF-A0A1H3N8H0-F1
#
_cell.length_a   1.000
_cell.length_b   1.000
_cell.length_c   1.000
_cell.angle_alpha   90.00
_cell.angle_beta   90.00
_cell.angle_gamma   90.00
#
_symmetry.space_group_name_H-M   'P 1'
#
loop_
_entity.id
_entity.type
_entity.pdbx_description
1 polymer ?
#
loop_
_entity_poly.entity_id
_entity_poly.type
_entity_poly.pdbx_seq_one_letter_code
_entity_poly.pdbx_strand_id
1 'polypeptide(L)'
;MSGQQLADATATLGHPLPRSVIANLESGRRDTVSVAELLVLARALEVPPLQLVFPIGREAMNEVLPGTVIPTWLAAQWFTGEEAFPAALRDGGWGLSTKEMSAWKASVPLLFRELDKLYERWNRARGAVQSAQLAATEAETTEEKEVNIRNVELREELQRRAEDEVRRHRELIRGRGLDPGELRAEFAYIDEAP
;
A
#
# COMPACT_ATOMS: atom_id res chain seq x y z
N MET A 1 23.34 6.29 13.78
CA MET A 1 22.77 6.81 15.04
C MET A 1 23.33 5.97 16.19
N SER A 2 23.75 6.58 17.30
CA SER A 2 24.17 5.85 18.51
C SER A 2 22.97 5.50 19.41
N GLY A 3 23.13 4.56 20.34
CA GLY A 3 22.05 4.20 21.27
C GLY A 3 21.57 5.35 22.17
N GLN A 4 22.44 6.34 22.47
CA GLN A 4 22.02 7.55 23.19
C GLN A 4 21.18 8.46 22.29
N GLN A 5 21.62 8.69 21.05
CA GLN A 5 20.87 9.49 20.08
C GLN A 5 19.48 8.90 19.81
N LEU A 6 19.38 7.57 19.75
CA LEU A 6 18.10 6.88 19.60
C LEU A 6 17.22 7.07 20.85
N ALA A 7 17.78 6.95 22.06
CA ALA A 7 17.05 7.21 23.29
C ALA A 7 16.45 8.63 23.31
N ASP A 8 17.26 9.64 22.97
CA ASP A 8 16.84 11.05 22.92
C ASP A 8 15.73 11.27 21.86
N ALA A 9 15.85 10.62 20.70
CA ALA A 9 14.85 10.69 19.64
C ALA A 9 13.50 10.07 20.06
N THR A 10 13.52 8.90 20.70
CA THR A 10 12.29 8.25 21.20
C THR A 10 11.61 9.08 22.29
N ALA A 11 12.38 9.74 23.16
CA ALA A 11 11.86 10.67 24.16
C ALA A 11 11.19 11.89 23.52
N THR A 12 11.78 12.44 22.45
CA THR A 12 11.20 13.55 21.67
C THR A 12 9.86 13.18 21.03
N LEU A 13 9.69 11.90 20.66
CA LEU A 13 8.42 11.36 20.14
C LEU A 13 7.38 11.05 21.22
N GLY A 14 7.66 11.36 22.50
CA GLY A 14 6.74 11.13 23.61
C GLY A 14 6.70 9.68 24.11
N HIS A 15 7.64 8.83 23.68
CA HIS A 15 7.75 7.44 24.12
C HIS A 15 9.21 7.13 24.49
N PRO A 16 9.67 7.59 25.67
CA PRO A 16 11.08 7.50 26.05
C PRO A 16 11.52 6.04 26.22
N LEU A 17 12.51 5.63 25.42
CA LEU A 17 13.21 4.36 25.58
C LEU A 17 14.63 4.61 26.10
N PRO A 18 14.92 4.27 27.38
CA PRO A 18 16.26 4.46 27.93
C PRO A 18 17.32 3.73 27.12
N ARG A 19 18.53 4.30 27.02
CA ARG A 19 19.67 3.68 26.33
C ARG A 19 19.95 2.24 26.79
N SER A 20 19.74 1.93 28.08
CA SER A 20 19.90 0.58 28.62
C SER A 20 18.88 -0.41 28.04
N VAL A 21 17.65 0.04 27.79
CA VAL A 21 16.60 -0.78 27.16
C VAL A 21 16.96 -1.03 25.70
N ILE A 22 17.40 0.00 24.97
CA ILE A 22 17.87 -0.12 23.59
C ILE A 22 19.05 -1.12 23.52
N ALA A 23 20.04 -0.98 24.39
CA ALA A 23 21.17 -1.91 24.43
C ALA A 23 20.76 -3.35 24.74
N ASN A 24 19.73 -3.56 25.58
CA ASN A 24 19.20 -4.89 25.87
C ASN A 24 18.46 -5.49 24.67
N LEU A 25 17.76 -4.68 23.88
CA LEU A 25 17.13 -5.11 22.63
C LEU A 25 18.20 -5.48 21.59
N GLU A 26 19.20 -4.62 21.39
CA GLU A 26 20.30 -4.86 20.45
C GLU A 26 21.11 -6.11 20.79
N SER A 27 21.29 -6.41 22.08
CA SER A 27 22.01 -7.60 22.53
C SER A 27 21.13 -8.84 22.63
N GLY A 28 19.83 -8.77 22.31
CA GLY A 28 18.86 -9.86 22.51
C GLY A 28 18.62 -10.26 23.97
N ARG A 29 19.07 -9.46 24.95
CA ARG A 29 18.79 -9.69 26.38
C ARG A 29 17.32 -9.43 26.71
N ARG A 30 16.68 -8.57 25.92
CA ARG A 30 15.24 -8.41 25.88
C ARG A 30 14.78 -8.88 24.49
N ASP A 31 13.95 -9.91 24.48
CA ASP A 31 13.43 -10.60 23.30
C ASP A 31 12.03 -10.10 22.88
N THR A 32 11.48 -9.13 23.61
CA THR A 32 10.14 -8.58 23.38
C THR A 32 10.19 -7.11 23.02
N VAL A 33 9.47 -6.74 21.96
CA VAL A 33 9.22 -5.36 21.53
C VAL A 33 7.72 -5.18 21.40
N SER A 34 7.15 -4.17 22.06
CA SER A 34 5.75 -3.83 21.91
C SER A 34 5.47 -3.15 20.56
N VAL A 35 4.22 -3.17 20.11
CA VAL A 35 3.82 -2.49 18.86
C VAL A 35 4.12 -0.98 18.91
N ALA A 36 3.93 -0.35 20.07
CA ALA A 36 4.25 1.07 20.26
C ALA A 36 5.76 1.33 20.11
N GLU A 37 6.60 0.49 20.74
CA GLU A 37 8.06 0.59 20.62
C GLU A 37 8.51 0.37 19.16
N LEU A 38 7.94 -0.61 18.45
CA LEU A 38 8.24 -0.85 17.04
C LEU A 38 8.00 0.41 16.18
N LEU A 39 6.83 1.04 16.32
CA LEU A 39 6.47 2.23 15.56
C LEU A 39 7.35 3.43 15.90
N VAL A 40 7.62 3.65 17.19
CA VAL A 40 8.45 4.76 17.68
C VAL A 40 9.91 4.58 17.23
N LEU A 41 10.46 3.37 17.36
CA LEU A 41 11.81 3.04 16.90
C LEU A 41 11.94 3.23 15.40
N ALA A 42 10.97 2.74 14.62
CA ALA A 42 10.95 2.93 13.17
C ALA A 42 10.92 4.42 12.79
N ARG A 43 10.06 5.22 13.47
CA ARG A 43 9.98 6.67 13.24
C ARG A 43 11.26 7.40 13.62
N ALA A 44 11.90 7.00 14.71
CA ALA A 44 13.17 7.59 15.19
C ALA A 44 14.36 7.22 14.29
N LEU A 45 14.33 6.02 13.70
CA LEU A 45 15.35 5.51 12.77
C LEU A 45 15.09 5.92 11.31
N GLU A 46 13.97 6.59 11.03
CA GLU A 46 13.56 7.03 9.69
C GLU A 46 13.43 5.88 8.68
N VAL A 47 12.96 4.72 9.15
CA VAL A 47 12.71 3.54 8.32
C VAL A 47 11.26 3.09 8.42
N PRO A 48 10.71 2.39 7.41
CA PRO A 48 9.42 1.74 7.53
C PRO A 48 9.43 0.70 8.68
N PRO A 49 8.37 0.60 9.52
CA PRO A 49 8.32 -0.39 10.59
C PRO A 49 8.54 -1.83 10.10
N LEU A 50 8.06 -2.14 8.90
CA LEU A 50 8.24 -3.44 8.25
C LEU A 50 9.71 -3.86 8.13
N GLN A 51 10.62 -2.90 7.96
CA GLN A 51 12.06 -3.16 7.82
C GLN A 51 12.70 -3.59 9.14
N LEU A 52 12.10 -3.26 10.28
CA LEU A 52 12.54 -3.74 11.60
C LEU A 52 11.96 -5.13 11.93
N VAL A 53 10.86 -5.53 11.28
CA VAL A 53 10.20 -6.83 11.50
C VAL A 53 10.81 -7.92 10.63
N PHE A 54 11.10 -7.62 9.36
CA PHE A 54 11.60 -8.62 8.41
C PHE A 54 12.95 -8.20 7.81
N PRO A 55 13.92 -9.12 7.71
CA PRO A 55 15.24 -8.87 7.12
C PRO A 55 15.19 -8.83 5.57
N ILE A 56 14.30 -8.01 5.00
CA ILE A 56 14.07 -7.91 3.55
C ILE A 56 15.38 -7.54 2.83
N GLY A 57 15.75 -8.33 1.82
CA GLY A 57 16.97 -8.13 1.04
C GLY A 57 18.27 -8.53 1.76
N ARG A 58 18.19 -8.96 3.03
CA ARG A 58 19.33 -9.49 3.80
C ARG A 58 19.26 -11.00 3.94
N GLU A 59 18.07 -11.53 4.21
CA GLU A 59 17.83 -12.97 4.33
C GLU A 59 16.70 -13.39 3.38
N ALA A 60 16.91 -14.48 2.66
CA ALA A 60 15.94 -15.00 1.69
C ALA A 60 14.73 -15.66 2.37
N MET A 61 14.97 -16.28 3.53
CA MET A 61 13.99 -17.01 4.32
C MET A 61 13.93 -16.42 5.73
N ASN A 62 12.74 -16.37 6.32
CA ASN A 62 12.51 -15.84 7.67
C ASN A 62 11.55 -16.75 8.44
N GLU A 63 11.86 -17.03 9.71
CA GLU A 63 10.92 -17.69 10.61
C GLU A 63 9.84 -16.68 11.04
N VAL A 64 8.63 -16.84 10.50
CA VAL A 64 7.52 -15.89 10.71
C VAL A 64 6.61 -16.30 11.88
N LEU A 65 6.55 -17.61 12.15
CA LEU A 65 5.83 -18.24 13.25
C LEU A 65 6.71 -19.40 13.76
N PRO A 66 6.53 -19.88 15.01
CA PRO A 66 7.34 -20.99 15.54
C PRO A 66 7.38 -22.19 14.59
N GLY A 67 8.58 -22.58 14.17
CA GLY A 67 8.84 -23.69 13.25
C GLY A 67 8.43 -23.43 11.79
N THR A 68 8.00 -22.21 11.46
CA THR A 68 7.46 -21.87 10.14
C THR A 68 8.38 -20.86 9.45
N VAL A 69 9.25 -21.39 8.59
CA VAL A 69 10.23 -20.61 7.82
C VAL A 69 9.73 -20.45 6.39
N ILE A 70 9.49 -19.21 5.96
CA ILE A 70 8.94 -18.87 4.63
C ILE A 70 9.83 -17.82 3.93
N PRO A 71 9.68 -17.58 2.62
CA PRO A 71 10.42 -16.51 1.95
C PRO A 71 10.12 -15.16 2.61
N THR A 72 11.18 -14.40 2.91
CA THR A 72 11.08 -13.14 3.68
C THR A 72 10.12 -12.14 3.03
N TRP A 73 10.11 -12.08 1.69
CA TRP A 73 9.19 -11.20 0.97
C TRP A 73 7.72 -11.64 1.09
N LEU A 74 7.43 -12.94 1.03
CA LEU A 74 6.06 -13.44 1.24
C LEU A 74 5.57 -13.17 2.67
N ALA A 75 6.47 -13.27 3.66
CA ALA A 75 6.15 -12.90 5.05
C ALA A 75 5.75 -11.42 5.16
N ALA A 76 6.49 -10.54 4.50
CA ALA A 76 6.21 -9.11 4.45
C ALA A 76 4.89 -8.78 3.73
N GLN A 77 4.60 -9.47 2.61
CA GLN A 77 3.34 -9.33 1.89
C GLN A 77 2.15 -9.81 2.73
N TRP A 78 2.27 -10.93 3.42
CA TRP A 78 1.24 -11.39 4.36
C TRP A 78 1.02 -10.38 5.50
N PHE A 79 2.11 -9.91 6.13
CA PHE A 79 2.03 -8.96 7.25
C PHE A 79 1.31 -7.66 6.88
N THR A 80 1.57 -7.16 5.68
CA THR A 80 0.92 -5.94 5.18
C THR A 80 -0.47 -6.22 4.63
N GLY A 81 -0.94 -7.47 4.56
CA GLY A 81 -2.25 -7.88 4.02
C GLY A 81 -2.31 -7.94 2.49
N GLU A 82 -1.15 -7.94 1.83
CA GLU A 82 -0.98 -7.91 0.38
C GLU A 82 -1.29 -9.27 -0.25
N GLU A 83 -1.05 -10.33 0.51
CA GLU A 83 -1.27 -11.72 0.13
C GLU A 83 -1.85 -12.52 1.29
N ALA A 84 -2.48 -13.65 0.98
CA ALA A 84 -2.83 -14.65 1.99
C ALA A 84 -1.57 -15.26 2.60
N PHE A 85 -1.70 -15.91 3.78
CA PHE A 85 -0.57 -16.64 4.34
C PHE A 85 -0.11 -17.74 3.37
N PRO A 86 1.20 -17.87 3.12
CA PRO A 86 1.70 -18.77 2.10
C PRO A 86 1.68 -20.22 2.57
N ALA A 87 1.43 -21.13 1.64
CA ALA A 87 1.51 -22.57 1.84
C ALA A 87 2.71 -23.15 1.09
N ALA A 88 3.36 -24.15 1.71
CA ALA A 88 4.34 -24.98 1.03
C ALA A 88 3.66 -25.80 -0.07
N LEU A 89 4.23 -25.75 -1.27
CA LEU A 89 3.79 -26.52 -2.43
C LEU A 89 4.49 -27.88 -2.47
N ARG A 90 3.89 -28.84 -3.19
CA ARG A 90 4.40 -30.22 -3.26
C ARG A 90 5.76 -30.34 -3.96
N ASP A 91 6.11 -29.35 -4.77
CA ASP A 91 7.38 -29.23 -5.48
C ASP A 91 8.48 -28.52 -4.65
N GLY A 92 8.20 -28.20 -3.38
CA GLY A 92 9.11 -27.46 -2.52
C GLY A 92 9.07 -25.95 -2.72
N GLY A 93 8.18 -25.45 -3.59
CA GLY A 93 7.91 -24.02 -3.75
C GLY A 93 6.97 -23.45 -2.67
N TRP A 94 6.68 -22.16 -2.81
CA TRP A 94 5.71 -21.46 -1.97
C TRP A 94 4.59 -20.91 -2.84
N GLY A 95 3.35 -21.05 -2.39
CA GLY A 95 2.17 -20.59 -3.10
C GLY A 95 1.07 -20.17 -2.17
N LEU A 96 -0.11 -19.91 -2.72
CA LEU A 96 -1.24 -19.41 -1.96
C LEU A 96 -2.06 -20.56 -1.37
N SER A 97 -2.30 -20.47 -0.06
CA SER A 97 -3.20 -21.38 0.65
C SER A 97 -4.64 -21.17 0.21
N THR A 98 -5.28 -22.17 -0.40
CA THR A 98 -6.69 -22.10 -0.83
C THR A 98 -7.65 -21.84 0.33
N LYS A 99 -7.32 -22.33 1.53
CA LYS A 99 -8.09 -22.08 2.75
C LYS A 99 -8.00 -20.63 3.18
N GLU A 100 -6.81 -20.04 3.17
CA GLU A 100 -6.59 -18.67 3.65
C GLU A 100 -6.96 -17.61 2.60
N MET A 101 -6.98 -18.01 1.32
CA MET A 101 -7.40 -17.19 0.19
C MET A 101 -8.79 -16.57 0.40
N SER A 102 -9.76 -17.35 0.88
CA SER A 102 -11.12 -16.82 1.07
C SER A 102 -11.18 -15.77 2.17
N ALA A 103 -10.43 -15.96 3.26
CA ALA A 103 -10.35 -15.00 4.35
C ALA A 103 -9.61 -13.72 3.91
N TRP A 104 -8.51 -13.87 3.17
CA TRP A 104 -7.77 -12.74 2.60
C TRP A 104 -8.62 -11.94 1.60
N LYS A 105 -9.38 -12.60 0.71
CA LYS A 105 -10.32 -11.93 -0.21
C LYS A 105 -11.43 -11.16 0.49
N ALA A 106 -11.78 -11.57 1.72
CA ALA A 106 -12.74 -10.86 2.55
C ALA A 106 -12.10 -9.76 3.41
N SER A 107 -10.76 -9.66 3.44
CA SER A 107 -10.03 -8.78 4.33
C SER A 107 -10.23 -7.31 3.99
N VAL A 108 -10.27 -6.48 5.04
CA VAL A 108 -10.37 -5.02 4.90
C VAL A 108 -9.17 -4.43 4.14
N PRO A 109 -7.90 -4.78 4.43
CA PRO A 109 -6.74 -4.22 3.71
C PRO A 109 -6.79 -4.42 2.20
N LEU A 110 -7.34 -5.55 1.72
CA LEU A 110 -7.46 -5.79 0.28
C LEU A 110 -8.40 -4.79 -0.39
N LEU A 111 -9.53 -4.45 0.23
CA LEU A 111 -10.47 -3.45 -0.31
C LEU A 111 -9.79 -2.09 -0.52
N PHE A 112 -8.99 -1.64 0.46
CA PHE A 112 -8.27 -0.37 0.35
C PHE A 112 -7.14 -0.42 -0.67
N ARG A 113 -6.44 -1.56 -0.81
CA ARG A 113 -5.45 -1.72 -1.88
C ARG A 113 -6.07 -1.73 -3.27
N GLU A 114 -7.22 -2.36 -3.44
CA GLU A 114 -7.97 -2.32 -4.69
C GLU A 114 -8.40 -0.89 -5.00
N LEU A 115 -8.83 -0.14 -3.98
CA LEU A 115 -9.15 1.28 -4.12
C LEU A 115 -7.94 2.11 -4.57
N ASP A 116 -6.76 1.90 -3.98
CA ASP A 116 -5.52 2.58 -4.38
C ASP A 116 -5.17 2.31 -5.86
N LYS A 117 -5.29 1.05 -6.31
CA LYS A 117 -5.07 0.69 -7.72
C LYS A 117 -6.05 1.38 -8.67
N LEU A 118 -7.31 1.53 -8.25
CA LEU A 118 -8.32 2.24 -9.00
C LEU A 118 -8.00 3.74 -9.06
N TYR A 119 -7.56 4.35 -7.95
CA TYR A 119 -7.10 5.73 -7.94
C TYR A 119 -5.90 5.96 -8.87
N GLU A 120 -4.92 5.07 -8.89
CA GLU A 120 -3.81 5.16 -9.83
C GLU A 120 -4.26 5.07 -11.30
N ARG A 121 -5.19 4.15 -11.60
CA ARG A 121 -5.74 3.99 -12.95
C ARG A 121 -6.48 5.25 -13.39
N TRP A 122 -7.32 5.79 -12.50
CA TRP A 122 -8.04 7.03 -12.72
C TRP A 122 -7.08 8.22 -12.92
N ASN A 123 -6.05 8.37 -12.07
CA ASN A 123 -5.00 9.39 -12.22
C ASN A 123 -4.31 9.31 -13.60
N ARG A 124 -3.95 8.10 -14.04
CA ARG A 124 -3.36 7.90 -15.37
C ARG A 124 -4.31 8.28 -16.50
N ALA A 125 -5.60 7.94 -16.38
CA ALA A 125 -6.62 8.30 -17.38
C ALA A 125 -6.82 9.81 -17.47
N ARG A 126 -6.90 10.50 -16.33
CA ARG A 126 -6.98 11.97 -16.25
C ARG A 126 -5.78 12.63 -16.92
N GLY A 127 -4.56 12.18 -16.58
CA GLY A 127 -3.34 12.70 -17.21
C GLY A 127 -3.35 12.52 -18.72
N ALA A 128 -3.86 11.39 -19.22
CA ALA A 128 -3.99 11.15 -20.64
C ALA A 128 -5.02 12.06 -21.33
N VAL A 129 -6.12 12.42 -20.67
CA VAL A 129 -7.09 13.41 -21.17
C VAL A 129 -6.43 14.78 -21.28
N GLN A 130 -5.75 15.24 -20.23
CA GLN A 130 -5.07 16.54 -20.23
C GLN A 130 -4.03 16.63 -21.36
N SER A 131 -3.21 15.58 -21.53
CA SER A 131 -2.23 15.52 -22.63
C SER A 131 -2.91 15.53 -24.00
N ALA A 132 -4.02 14.82 -24.18
CA ALA A 132 -4.76 14.83 -25.44
C ALA A 132 -5.40 16.19 -25.74
N GLN A 133 -5.92 16.88 -24.72
CA GLN A 133 -6.50 18.22 -24.85
C GLN A 133 -5.43 19.26 -25.25
N LEU A 134 -4.23 19.16 -24.66
CA LEU A 134 -3.11 20.00 -25.04
C LEU A 134 -2.73 19.79 -26.51
N ALA A 135 -2.56 18.53 -26.94
CA ALA A 135 -2.27 18.21 -28.34
C ALA A 135 -3.37 18.70 -29.30
N ALA A 136 -4.64 18.63 -28.92
CA ALA A 136 -5.75 19.17 -29.71
C ALA A 136 -5.72 20.70 -29.82
N THR A 137 -5.21 21.38 -28.79
CA THR A 137 -5.06 22.84 -28.75
C THR A 137 -3.86 23.31 -29.58
N GLU A 138 -2.77 22.55 -29.55
CA GLU A 138 -1.52 22.84 -30.26
C GLU A 138 -1.51 22.41 -31.73
N ALA A 139 -2.54 21.68 -32.18
CA ALA A 139 -2.66 21.23 -33.56
C ALA A 139 -2.67 22.41 -34.56
N GLU A 140 -1.76 22.39 -35.52
CA GLU A 140 -1.59 23.46 -36.51
C GLU A 140 -2.49 23.27 -37.73
N THR A 141 -2.83 22.02 -38.05
CA THR A 141 -3.68 21.66 -39.19
C THR A 141 -5.07 21.20 -38.78
N THR A 142 -6.03 21.32 -39.70
CA THR A 142 -7.40 20.85 -39.49
C THR A 142 -7.45 19.33 -39.31
N GLU A 143 -6.69 18.59 -40.11
CA GLU A 143 -6.60 17.14 -40.05
C GLU A 143 -6.02 16.65 -38.71
N GLU A 144 -4.94 17.28 -38.20
CA GLU A 144 -4.39 16.96 -36.88
C GLU A 144 -5.37 17.28 -35.77
N LYS A 145 -6.10 18.40 -35.88
CA LYS A 145 -7.11 18.80 -34.90
C LYS A 145 -8.25 17.79 -34.83
N GLU A 146 -8.74 17.29 -35.97
CA GLU A 146 -9.77 16.25 -36.01
C GLU A 146 -9.31 14.94 -35.34
N VAL A 147 -8.10 14.49 -35.64
CA VAL A 147 -7.50 13.29 -35.01
C VAL A 147 -7.36 13.50 -33.50
N ASN A 148 -6.88 14.66 -33.07
CA ASN A 148 -6.66 14.95 -31.66
C ASN A 148 -7.97 15.09 -30.88
N ILE A 149 -9.03 15.68 -31.47
CA ILE A 149 -10.37 15.69 -30.88
C ILE A 149 -10.86 14.26 -30.67
N ARG A 150 -10.73 13.39 -31.68
CA ARG A 150 -11.15 11.99 -31.54
C ARG A 150 -10.35 11.25 -30.45
N ASN A 151 -9.08 11.57 -30.30
CA ASN A 151 -8.26 11.05 -29.20
C ASN A 151 -8.73 11.56 -27.84
N VAL A 152 -9.10 12.84 -27.71
CA VAL A 152 -9.67 13.40 -26.46
C VAL A 152 -10.93 12.62 -26.07
N GLU A 153 -11.88 12.44 -27.00
CA GLU A 153 -13.13 11.70 -26.75
C GLU A 153 -12.87 10.29 -26.21
N LEU A 154 -11.92 9.57 -26.82
CA LEU A 154 -11.53 8.23 -26.38
C LEU A 154 -10.93 8.24 -24.97
N ARG A 155 -10.05 9.21 -24.66
CA ARG A 155 -9.43 9.30 -23.32
C ARG A 155 -10.45 9.70 -22.26
N GLU A 156 -11.39 10.58 -22.58
CA GLU A 156 -12.48 10.95 -21.68
C GLU A 156 -13.39 9.76 -21.39
N GLU A 157 -13.66 8.89 -22.36
CA GLU A 157 -14.40 7.65 -22.12
C GLU A 157 -13.67 6.72 -21.15
N LEU A 158 -12.35 6.57 -21.30
CA LEU A 158 -11.55 5.77 -20.37
C LEU A 158 -11.51 6.40 -18.97
N GLN A 159 -11.46 7.73 -18.87
CA GLN A 159 -11.54 8.43 -17.59
C GLN A 159 -12.89 8.15 -16.91
N ARG A 160 -14.02 8.32 -17.62
CA ARG A 160 -15.36 8.02 -17.07
C ARG A 160 -15.48 6.59 -16.56
N ARG A 161 -14.97 5.62 -17.32
CA ARG A 161 -14.94 4.20 -16.88
C ARG A 161 -14.15 4.02 -15.58
N ALA A 162 -13.00 4.67 -15.45
CA ALA A 162 -12.19 4.62 -14.23
C ALA A 162 -12.90 5.30 -13.04
N GLU A 163 -13.60 6.42 -13.27
CA GLU A 163 -14.42 7.09 -12.25
C GLU A 163 -15.55 6.17 -11.75
N ASP A 164 -16.26 5.49 -12.67
CA ASP A 164 -17.32 4.55 -12.29
C ASP A 164 -16.78 3.34 -11.51
N GLU A 165 -15.59 2.85 -11.84
CA GLU A 165 -14.93 1.79 -11.06
C GLU A 165 -14.61 2.25 -9.63
N VAL A 166 -14.06 3.46 -9.48
CA VAL A 166 -13.80 4.06 -8.17
C VAL A 166 -15.10 4.20 -7.37
N ARG A 167 -16.15 4.74 -7.99
CA ARG A 167 -17.47 4.92 -7.33
C ARG A 167 -18.03 3.60 -6.83
N ARG A 168 -18.16 2.60 -7.70
CA ARG A 168 -18.68 1.26 -7.35
C ARG A 168 -17.88 0.60 -6.23
N HIS A 169 -16.56 0.76 -6.25
CA HIS A 169 -15.70 0.15 -5.23
C HIS A 169 -15.82 0.87 -3.88
N ARG A 170 -15.97 2.20 -3.88
CA ARG A 170 -16.26 2.97 -2.66
C ARG A 170 -17.63 2.62 -2.09
N GLU A 171 -18.65 2.44 -2.93
CA GLU A 171 -19.97 1.94 -2.52
C GLU A 171 -19.88 0.54 -1.91
N LEU A 172 -19.07 -0.36 -2.46
CA LEU A 172 -18.81 -1.67 -1.88
C LEU A 172 -18.20 -1.56 -0.46
N ILE A 173 -17.24 -0.65 -0.27
CA ILE A 173 -16.62 -0.41 1.05
C ILE A 173 -17.67 0.12 2.04
N ARG A 174 -18.46 1.13 1.63
CA ARG A 174 -19.57 1.67 2.45
C ARG A 174 -20.63 0.62 2.78
N GLY A 175 -20.97 -0.23 1.81
CA GLY A 175 -21.92 -1.34 1.98
C GLY A 175 -21.45 -2.39 2.99
N ARG A 176 -20.15 -2.44 3.30
CA ARG A 176 -19.58 -3.26 4.39
C ARG A 176 -19.49 -2.52 5.73
N GLY A 177 -20.05 -1.31 5.83
CA GLY A 177 -19.99 -0.47 7.04
C GLY A 177 -18.61 0.14 7.29
N LEU A 178 -17.77 0.23 6.25
CA LEU A 178 -16.43 0.80 6.32
C LEU A 178 -16.41 2.20 5.71
N ASP A 179 -15.51 3.04 6.19
CA ASP A 179 -15.27 4.37 5.63
C ASP A 179 -14.14 4.31 4.57
N PRO A 180 -14.43 4.53 3.27
CA PRO A 180 -13.40 4.56 2.23
C PRO A 180 -12.52 5.82 2.28
N GLY A 181 -12.73 6.71 3.25
CA GLY A 181 -12.03 7.98 3.40
C GLY A 181 -12.53 9.04 2.43
N GLU A 182 -12.10 10.28 2.67
CA GLU A 182 -12.45 11.42 1.84
C GLU A 182 -11.75 11.37 0.48
N LEU A 183 -12.47 11.76 -0.56
CA LEU A 183 -11.85 12.12 -1.83
C LEU A 183 -11.21 13.50 -1.69
N ARG A 184 -10.08 13.71 -2.37
CA ARG A 184 -9.58 15.08 -2.53
C ARG A 184 -10.65 15.94 -3.18
N ALA A 185 -10.69 17.23 -2.83
CA ALA A 185 -11.73 18.15 -3.30
C ALA A 185 -11.93 18.14 -4.82
N GLU A 186 -10.82 18.02 -5.57
CA GLU A 186 -10.81 17.90 -7.04
C GLU A 186 -11.57 16.66 -7.57
N PHE A 187 -11.91 15.68 -6.72
CA PHE A 187 -12.53 14.40 -7.06
C PHE A 187 -13.84 14.13 -6.34
N ALA A 188 -14.31 15.05 -5.49
CA ALA A 188 -15.53 14.84 -4.70
C ALA A 188 -16.75 14.48 -5.58
N TYR A 189 -16.79 15.02 -6.81
CA TYR A 189 -17.84 14.75 -7.79
C TYR A 189 -18.00 13.25 -8.14
N ILE A 190 -16.96 12.43 -7.96
CA ILE A 190 -17.04 10.99 -8.24
C ILE A 190 -18.05 10.32 -7.31
N ASP A 191 -18.15 10.77 -6.06
CA ASP A 191 -19.13 10.26 -5.09
C ASP A 191 -20.53 10.87 -5.26
N GLU A 192 -20.66 11.97 -6.01
CA GLU A 192 -21.92 12.71 -6.21
C GLU A 192 -22.64 12.32 -7.51
N ALA A 193 -21.92 11.70 -8.44
CA ALA A 193 -22.47 11.27 -9.72
C ALA A 193 -23.41 10.05 -9.53
N PRO A 194 -24.62 10.08 -10.14
CA PRO A 194 -25.65 9.04 -9.97
C PRO A 194 -25.29 7.69 -10.60
#